data_AF-A0A800CB00-F1
#
_entry.id   AF-A0A800CB00-F1
#
_cell.length_a   1.000
_cell.length_b   1.000
_cell.length_c   1.000
_cell.angle_alpha   90.00
_cell.angle_beta   90.00
_cell.angle_gamma   90.00
#
_symmetry.space_group_name_H-M   'P 1'
#
loop_
_entity.id
_entity.type
_entity.pdbx_description
1 polymer ?
#
loop_
_entity_poly.entity_id
_entity_poly.type
_entity_poly.pdbx_seq_one_letter_code
_entity_poly.pdbx_strand_id
1 'polypeptide(L)'
;MKTRLMTVVLAFLIVAESFALATEESEKEILYWVAPMDPNYRRDEPGKSPMGMDLIPVYAGADEEGNDVRISPAVVQNLGVRTAAAEQGTLSRLVDTVGYIDYDESKVSHLHMRVSGWIENLSVKSEGERVSKNQRLFNLYSPDLVNAQEEFLRALNSGNQGLIQASRERLNALGISRGDITRLENRRKVRQTV
;
A
#
# COMPACT_ATOMS: atom_id res chain seq x y z
N MET A 1 31.69 -37.52 -18.50
CA MET A 1 31.66 -38.76 -19.30
C MET A 1 30.22 -39.22 -19.45
N LYS A 2 29.72 -39.22 -20.69
CA LYS A 2 28.74 -40.17 -21.27
C LYS A 2 27.35 -40.37 -20.60
N THR A 3 26.32 -39.93 -21.35
CA THR A 3 25.10 -40.68 -21.76
C THR A 3 24.06 -41.05 -20.68
N ARG A 4 22.74 -41.12 -20.91
CA ARG A 4 21.91 -41.08 -22.13
C ARG A 4 20.45 -40.85 -21.72
N LEU A 5 19.74 -40.17 -22.61
CA LEU A 5 18.29 -40.17 -22.82
C LEU A 5 17.70 -41.59 -22.80
N MET A 6 16.58 -41.84 -22.12
CA MET A 6 15.66 -42.92 -22.52
C MET A 6 14.22 -42.64 -22.06
N THR A 7 13.45 -42.06 -22.97
CA THR A 7 12.00 -42.13 -23.00
C THR A 7 11.58 -43.59 -23.21
N VAL A 8 10.74 -44.13 -22.33
CA VAL A 8 10.04 -45.41 -22.57
C VAL A 8 8.55 -45.16 -22.41
N VAL A 9 7.87 -45.09 -23.55
CA VAL A 9 6.42 -45.29 -23.65
C VAL A 9 6.20 -46.79 -23.56
N LEU A 10 5.47 -47.22 -22.53
CA LEU A 10 5.00 -48.60 -22.40
C LEU A 10 3.48 -48.59 -22.39
N ALA A 11 2.89 -48.91 -23.54
CA ALA A 11 1.50 -49.31 -23.64
C ALA A 11 1.38 -50.72 -23.03
N PHE A 12 0.58 -50.85 -21.96
CA PHE A 12 0.15 -52.13 -21.44
C PHE A 12 -1.37 -52.22 -21.58
N LEU A 13 -1.77 -52.95 -22.61
CA LEU A 13 -3.10 -53.53 -22.78
C LEU A 13 -3.01 -54.91 -22.11
N ILE A 14 -3.72 -55.16 -21.00
CA ILE A 14 -4.07 -56.53 -20.53
C ILE A 14 -5.07 -56.44 -19.37
N VAL A 15 -6.28 -56.91 -19.71
CA VAL A 15 -7.15 -57.84 -18.96
C VAL A 15 -7.94 -57.28 -17.77
N ALA A 16 -9.25 -57.20 -18.00
CA ALA A 16 -10.27 -57.15 -16.96
C ALA A 16 -10.34 -58.51 -16.26
N GLU A 17 -9.77 -58.60 -15.05
CA GLU A 17 -10.16 -59.62 -14.10
C GLU A 17 -11.49 -59.23 -13.47
N SER A 18 -12.51 -60.07 -13.68
CA SER A 18 -13.76 -60.02 -12.93
C SER A 18 -13.47 -60.32 -11.46
N PHE A 19 -13.35 -59.28 -10.64
CA PHE A 19 -13.60 -59.41 -9.21
C PHE A 19 -15.10 -59.56 -9.01
N ALA A 20 -15.55 -60.81 -8.87
CA ALA A 20 -16.82 -61.10 -8.25
C ALA A 20 -16.78 -60.56 -6.83
N LEU A 21 -17.50 -59.46 -6.56
CA LEU A 21 -17.80 -59.06 -5.18
C LEU A 21 -18.65 -60.19 -4.60
N ALA A 22 -18.02 -61.02 -3.77
CA ALA A 22 -18.75 -61.74 -2.75
C ALA A 22 -19.39 -60.69 -1.86
N THR A 23 -20.72 -60.60 -1.90
CA THR A 23 -21.49 -60.02 -0.79
C THR A 23 -21.24 -60.93 0.40
N GLU A 24 -20.24 -60.58 1.21
CA GLU A 24 -20.31 -60.90 2.63
C GLU A 24 -21.47 -60.06 3.17
N GLU A 25 -22.63 -60.68 3.35
CA GLU A 25 -23.51 -60.26 4.44
C GLU A 25 -22.70 -60.45 5.71
N SER A 26 -21.94 -59.42 6.09
CA SER A 26 -21.34 -59.34 7.40
C SER A 26 -22.49 -59.49 8.38
N GLU A 27 -22.59 -60.64 9.05
CA GLU A 27 -23.49 -60.85 10.16
C GLU A 27 -23.22 -59.70 11.13
N LYS A 28 -24.13 -58.72 11.14
CA LYS A 28 -24.00 -57.55 12.00
C LYS A 28 -23.92 -58.07 13.43
N GLU A 29 -22.78 -57.81 14.08
CA GLU A 29 -22.56 -58.25 15.45
C GLU A 29 -23.62 -57.61 16.35
N ILE A 30 -24.46 -58.46 16.93
CA ILE A 30 -25.51 -58.04 17.86
C ILE A 30 -24.80 -57.80 19.20
N LEU A 31 -24.73 -56.55 19.64
CA LEU A 31 -24.07 -56.19 20.89
C LEU A 31 -24.94 -56.54 22.10
N TYR A 32 -26.24 -56.23 22.04
CA TYR A 32 -27.21 -56.52 23.09
C TYR A 32 -28.65 -56.38 22.58
N TRP A 33 -29.60 -56.92 23.34
CA TRP A 33 -31.04 -56.91 23.06
C TRP A 33 -31.75 -55.96 24.02
N VAL A 34 -32.64 -55.11 23.49
CA VAL A 34 -33.37 -54.08 24.27
C VAL A 34 -34.88 -54.27 24.15
N ALA A 35 -35.61 -53.94 25.22
CA ALA A 35 -37.07 -53.92 25.19
C ALA A 35 -37.59 -52.69 24.41
N PRO A 36 -38.56 -52.84 23.49
CA PRO A 36 -39.03 -51.74 22.62
C PRO A 36 -39.54 -50.50 23.37
N MET A 37 -39.99 -50.66 24.62
CA MET A 37 -40.61 -49.62 25.44
C MET A 37 -39.77 -49.21 26.66
N ASP A 38 -38.66 -49.90 26.95
CA ASP A 38 -37.77 -49.54 28.07
C ASP A 38 -36.29 -49.62 27.61
N PRO A 39 -35.69 -48.47 27.27
CA PRO A 39 -34.29 -48.39 26.81
C PRO A 39 -33.25 -48.82 27.86
N ASN A 40 -33.64 -48.91 29.13
CA ASN A 40 -32.73 -49.31 30.21
C ASN A 40 -32.71 -50.83 30.45
N TYR A 41 -33.64 -51.58 29.87
CA TYR A 41 -33.67 -53.04 29.98
C TYR A 41 -32.82 -53.69 28.87
N ARG A 42 -31.64 -54.17 29.24
CA ARG A 42 -30.64 -54.76 28.32
C ARG A 42 -30.37 -56.22 28.67
N ARG A 43 -30.24 -57.07 27.65
CA ARG A 43 -29.92 -58.50 27.79
C ARG A 43 -28.97 -58.95 26.68
N ASP A 44 -28.07 -59.88 27.00
CA ASP A 44 -27.09 -60.38 26.03
C ASP A 44 -27.64 -61.51 25.14
N GLU A 45 -28.84 -62.01 25.47
CA GLU A 45 -29.49 -63.13 24.77
C GLU A 45 -30.87 -62.73 24.23
N PRO A 46 -31.29 -63.29 23.08
CA PRO A 46 -32.66 -63.14 22.58
C PRO A 46 -33.66 -63.72 23.57
N GLY A 47 -34.74 -62.98 23.80
CA GLY A 47 -35.77 -63.41 24.75
C GLY A 47 -36.96 -62.46 24.81
N LYS A 48 -37.83 -62.70 25.78
CA LYS A 48 -38.97 -61.82 26.07
C LYS A 48 -38.64 -60.87 27.20
N SER A 49 -39.02 -59.61 27.01
CA SER A 49 -39.03 -58.60 28.07
C SER A 49 -39.96 -58.99 29.23
N PRO A 50 -39.84 -58.38 30.42
CA PRO A 50 -40.73 -58.62 31.56
C PRO A 50 -42.22 -58.37 31.26
N MET A 51 -42.52 -57.66 30.17
CA MET A 51 -43.86 -57.35 29.67
C MET A 51 -44.31 -58.29 28.53
N GLY A 52 -43.56 -59.37 28.25
CA GLY A 52 -43.95 -60.45 27.34
C GLY A 52 -43.69 -60.18 25.84
N MET A 53 -43.08 -59.05 25.47
CA MET A 53 -42.72 -58.71 24.09
C MET A 53 -41.30 -59.17 23.76
N ASP A 54 -41.06 -59.57 22.52
CA ASP A 54 -39.74 -59.99 22.04
C ASP A 54 -38.75 -58.81 22.03
N LEU A 55 -37.54 -59.06 22.49
CA LEU A 55 -36.47 -58.05 22.50
C LEU A 55 -35.99 -57.78 21.06
N ILE A 56 -35.48 -56.56 20.82
CA ILE A 56 -34.96 -56.13 19.51
C ILE A 56 -33.41 -56.12 19.57
N PRO A 57 -32.71 -56.69 18.57
CA PRO A 57 -31.26 -56.70 18.55
C PRO A 57 -30.69 -55.32 18.17
N VAL A 58 -29.73 -54.82 18.95
CA VAL A 58 -28.97 -53.60 18.66
C VAL A 58 -27.62 -54.01 18.07
N TYR A 59 -27.34 -53.51 16.87
CA TYR A 59 -26.13 -53.82 16.10
C TYR A 59 -25.03 -52.79 16.36
N ALA A 60 -23.77 -53.23 16.34
CA ALA A 60 -22.62 -52.33 16.36
C ALA A 60 -22.65 -51.36 15.16
N GLY A 61 -22.67 -50.05 15.42
CA GLY A 61 -22.62 -48.99 14.39
C GLY A 61 -23.93 -48.21 14.14
N ALA A 62 -24.98 -48.41 14.96
CA ALA A 62 -26.20 -47.60 14.90
C ALA A 62 -26.08 -46.21 15.56
N ASP A 63 -25.02 -45.98 16.34
CA ASP A 63 -24.72 -44.71 16.99
C ASP A 63 -23.69 -43.91 16.19
N GLU A 64 -24.16 -43.23 15.14
CA GLU A 64 -23.53 -41.99 14.70
C GLU A 64 -24.46 -40.82 15.01
N GLU A 65 -24.72 -40.58 16.31
CA GLU A 65 -25.14 -39.27 16.80
C GLU A 65 -23.95 -38.29 16.69
N GLY A 66 -23.59 -37.98 15.45
CA GLY A 66 -22.63 -36.94 15.09
C GLY A 66 -23.37 -35.70 14.59
N ASN A 67 -22.82 -34.51 14.84
CA ASN A 67 -23.31 -33.23 14.32
C ASN A 67 -23.16 -33.08 12.78
N ASP A 68 -23.42 -34.14 12.01
CA ASP A 68 -23.27 -34.19 10.56
C ASP A 68 -24.60 -34.49 9.87
N VAL A 69 -24.87 -33.80 8.76
CA VAL A 69 -26.11 -33.94 7.99
C VAL A 69 -25.78 -34.56 6.64
N ARG A 70 -26.27 -35.78 6.43
CA ARG A 70 -26.06 -36.53 5.19
C ARG A 70 -27.12 -36.19 4.14
N ILE A 71 -26.68 -35.85 2.94
CA ILE A 71 -27.53 -35.56 1.78
C ILE A 71 -27.18 -36.52 0.64
N SER A 72 -28.19 -36.99 -0.10
CA SER A 72 -27.96 -37.92 -1.21
C SER A 72 -27.18 -37.28 -2.37
N PRO A 73 -26.25 -38.01 -3.01
CA PRO A 73 -25.46 -37.49 -4.13
C PRO A 73 -26.30 -36.98 -5.32
N ALA A 74 -27.46 -37.60 -5.58
CA ALA A 74 -28.37 -37.18 -6.64
C ALA A 74 -28.95 -35.77 -6.36
N VAL A 75 -29.24 -35.47 -5.09
CA VAL A 75 -29.74 -34.16 -4.67
C VAL A 75 -28.63 -33.10 -4.76
N VAL A 76 -27.40 -33.44 -4.35
CA VAL A 76 -26.23 -32.54 -4.48
C VAL A 76 -25.96 -32.19 -5.94
N GLN A 77 -26.03 -33.19 -6.83
CA GLN A 77 -25.82 -33.00 -8.27
C GLN A 77 -26.95 -32.17 -8.91
N ASN A 78 -28.21 -32.45 -8.59
CA ASN A 78 -29.36 -31.71 -9.12
C ASN A 78 -29.38 -30.25 -8.66
N LEU A 79 -28.89 -29.96 -7.44
CA LEU A 79 -28.77 -28.61 -6.89
C LEU A 79 -27.51 -27.86 -7.36
N GLY A 80 -26.58 -28.55 -8.03
CA GLY A 80 -25.37 -27.93 -8.58
C GLY A 80 -24.44 -27.35 -7.51
N VAL A 81 -24.30 -28.03 -6.37
CA VAL A 81 -23.48 -27.57 -5.24
C VAL A 81 -22.03 -27.39 -5.67
N ARG A 82 -21.44 -26.21 -5.35
CA ARG A 82 -20.03 -25.89 -5.61
C ARG A 82 -19.30 -25.70 -4.29
N THR A 83 -18.14 -26.33 -4.18
CA THR A 83 -17.24 -26.18 -3.02
C THR A 83 -15.92 -25.58 -3.48
N ALA A 84 -15.23 -24.92 -2.57
CA ALA A 84 -13.87 -24.46 -2.73
C ALA A 84 -13.09 -24.83 -1.46
N ALA A 85 -11.81 -25.18 -1.61
CA ALA A 85 -10.95 -25.43 -0.46
C ALA A 85 -10.73 -24.12 0.31
N ALA A 86 -10.78 -24.19 1.64
CA ALA A 86 -10.44 -23.05 2.48
C ALA A 86 -8.92 -22.85 2.43
N GLU A 87 -8.50 -21.65 2.01
CA GLU A 87 -7.09 -21.27 1.94
C GLU A 87 -6.84 -20.05 2.84
N GLN A 88 -5.67 -20.00 3.46
CA GLN A 88 -5.22 -18.84 4.21
C GLN A 88 -4.38 -17.95 3.29
N GLY A 89 -4.74 -16.67 3.19
CA GLY A 89 -4.03 -15.72 2.32
C GLY A 89 -4.26 -14.28 2.76
N THR A 90 -3.59 -13.35 2.07
CA THR A 90 -3.76 -11.91 2.30
C THR A 90 -4.90 -11.40 1.43
N LEU A 91 -5.96 -10.88 2.07
CA LEU A 91 -7.04 -10.20 1.35
C LEU A 91 -6.68 -8.73 1.19
N SER A 92 -6.37 -8.31 -0.04
CA SER A 92 -6.21 -6.91 -0.39
C SER A 92 -7.52 -6.31 -0.88
N ARG A 93 -7.81 -5.08 -0.48
CA ARG A 93 -8.96 -4.32 -0.98
C ARG A 93 -8.47 -3.30 -2.00
N LEU A 94 -8.96 -3.40 -3.22
CA LEU A 94 -8.76 -2.36 -4.22
C LEU A 94 -9.66 -1.17 -3.87
N VAL A 95 -9.09 0.04 -3.86
CA VAL A 95 -9.82 1.30 -3.64
C VAL A 95 -9.52 2.22 -4.82
N ASP A 96 -10.54 2.48 -5.62
CA ASP A 96 -10.45 3.43 -6.73
C ASP A 96 -10.84 4.83 -6.23
N THR A 97 -9.93 5.79 -6.39
CA THR A 97 -10.15 7.19 -5.99
C THR A 97 -9.49 8.14 -6.98
N VAL A 98 -9.85 9.42 -6.90
CA VAL A 98 -9.24 10.49 -7.71
C VAL A 98 -8.06 11.12 -6.97
N GLY A 99 -7.08 11.59 -7.74
CA GLY A 99 -5.98 12.41 -7.25
C GLY A 99 -5.99 13.78 -7.89
N TYR A 100 -5.41 14.77 -7.21
CA TYR A 100 -5.21 16.12 -7.74
C TYR A 100 -3.73 16.32 -8.08
N ILE A 101 -3.47 17.05 -9.15
CA ILE A 101 -2.12 17.49 -9.52
C ILE A 101 -2.03 18.94 -9.07
N ASP A 102 -1.10 19.22 -8.17
CA ASP A 102 -0.85 20.57 -7.66
C ASP A 102 0.63 20.93 -7.83
N TYR A 103 0.94 22.20 -7.59
CA TYR A 103 2.31 22.69 -7.54
C TYR A 103 3.07 22.00 -6.40
N ASP A 104 4.35 21.77 -6.66
CA ASP A 104 5.27 21.33 -5.63
C ASP A 104 5.54 22.50 -4.68
N GLU A 105 4.83 22.55 -3.55
CA GLU A 105 4.96 23.59 -2.53
C GLU A 105 6.41 23.76 -2.04
N SER A 106 7.22 22.70 -2.09
CA SER A 106 8.64 22.77 -1.71
C SER A 106 9.49 23.60 -2.68
N LYS A 107 9.00 23.83 -3.90
CA LYS A 107 9.65 24.65 -4.95
C LYS A 107 9.05 26.05 -5.06
N VAL A 108 8.05 26.38 -4.25
CA VAL A 108 7.46 27.72 -4.22
C VAL A 108 8.40 28.65 -3.46
N SER A 109 8.68 29.82 -4.05
CA SER A 109 9.53 30.83 -3.44
C SER A 109 8.86 32.19 -3.50
N HIS A 110 8.81 32.86 -2.36
CA HIS A 110 8.33 34.23 -2.26
C HIS A 110 9.51 35.19 -2.19
N LEU A 111 9.51 36.18 -3.08
CA LEU A 111 10.53 37.22 -3.10
C LEU A 111 9.99 38.49 -2.45
N HIS A 112 10.59 38.89 -1.34
CA HIS A 112 10.25 40.13 -0.64
C HIS A 112 11.35 41.16 -0.81
N MET A 113 10.95 42.41 -0.99
CA MET A 113 11.87 43.54 -1.00
C MET A 113 12.29 43.87 0.43
N ARG A 114 13.59 44.15 0.63
CA ARG A 114 14.16 44.58 1.92
C ARG A 114 14.14 46.10 2.12
N VAL A 115 13.76 46.85 1.08
CA VAL A 115 13.78 48.31 1.04
C VAL A 115 12.53 48.84 0.36
N SER A 116 12.16 50.06 0.72
CA SER A 116 11.10 50.81 0.05
C SER A 116 11.63 51.44 -1.24
N GLY A 117 10.78 51.52 -2.26
CA GLY A 117 11.16 52.09 -3.54
C GLY A 117 10.04 52.02 -4.58
N TRP A 118 10.39 52.40 -5.81
CA TRP A 118 9.48 52.43 -6.95
C TRP A 118 9.97 51.46 -8.03
N ILE A 119 9.05 50.68 -8.57
CA ILE A 119 9.31 49.81 -9.72
C ILE A 119 9.36 50.69 -10.96
N GLU A 120 10.51 50.72 -11.64
CA GLU A 120 10.66 51.50 -12.88
C GLU A 120 10.27 50.71 -14.11
N ASN A 121 10.67 49.44 -14.17
CA ASN A 121 10.41 48.56 -15.30
C ASN A 121 10.06 47.16 -14.81
N LEU A 122 8.94 46.63 -15.30
CA LEU A 122 8.44 45.30 -14.98
C LEU A 122 8.56 44.42 -16.23
N SER A 123 9.45 43.43 -16.18
CA SER A 123 9.69 42.50 -17.28
C SER A 123 8.64 41.39 -17.35
N VAL A 124 8.17 40.91 -16.19
CA VAL A 124 7.13 39.87 -16.07
C VAL A 124 5.85 40.52 -15.62
N LYS A 125 4.82 40.52 -16.47
CA LYS A 125 3.63 41.38 -16.30
C LYS A 125 2.40 40.64 -15.81
N SER A 126 2.42 39.30 -15.83
CA SER A 126 1.23 38.50 -15.59
C SER A 126 1.53 37.27 -14.73
N GLU A 127 0.59 36.94 -13.87
CA GLU A 127 0.62 35.72 -13.06
C GLU A 127 0.51 34.48 -13.97
N GLY A 128 1.30 33.45 -13.68
CA GLY A 128 1.38 32.23 -14.50
C GLY A 128 2.37 32.29 -15.68
N GLU A 129 3.01 33.44 -15.93
CA GLU A 129 4.08 33.53 -16.93
C GLU A 129 5.29 32.68 -16.51
N ARG A 130 5.80 31.85 -17.43
CA ARG A 130 6.96 30.99 -17.16
C ARG A 130 8.24 31.83 -17.15
N VAL A 131 8.97 31.77 -16.04
CA VAL A 131 10.26 32.43 -15.87
C VAL A 131 11.40 31.43 -15.77
N SER A 132 12.57 31.79 -16.29
CA SER A 132 13.80 31.00 -16.16
C SER A 132 14.65 31.48 -14.99
N LYS A 133 15.55 30.61 -14.49
CA LYS A 133 16.50 30.99 -13.45
C LYS A 133 17.35 32.19 -13.92
N ASN A 134 17.51 33.18 -13.03
CA ASN A 134 18.22 34.45 -13.28
C ASN A 134 17.57 35.38 -14.32
N GLN A 135 16.33 35.11 -14.74
CA GLN A 135 15.58 36.08 -15.55
C GLN A 135 15.29 37.32 -14.71
N ARG A 136 15.51 38.50 -15.31
CA ARG A 136 15.16 39.78 -14.67
C ARG A 136 13.64 39.87 -14.57
N LEU A 137 13.15 40.11 -13.35
CA LEU A 137 11.71 40.26 -13.08
C LEU A 137 11.30 41.73 -13.17
N PHE A 138 12.03 42.60 -12.48
CA PHE A 138 11.81 44.05 -12.48
C PHE A 138 13.09 44.83 -12.18
N ASN A 139 13.06 46.13 -12.40
CA ASN A 139 14.05 47.10 -11.92
C ASN A 139 13.43 47.94 -10.80
N LEU A 140 14.15 48.10 -9.70
CA LEU A 140 13.71 48.89 -8.55
C LEU A 140 14.62 50.09 -8.32
N TYR A 141 14.01 51.26 -8.17
CA TYR A 141 14.67 52.45 -7.64
C TYR A 141 14.36 52.60 -6.15
N SER A 142 15.39 52.75 -5.32
CA SER A 142 15.25 52.98 -3.88
C SER A 142 16.23 54.08 -3.43
N PRO A 143 15.73 55.20 -2.85
CA PRO A 143 16.58 56.25 -2.31
C PRO A 143 17.54 55.73 -1.25
N ASP A 144 17.07 54.82 -0.39
CA ASP A 144 17.87 54.24 0.69
C ASP A 144 19.05 53.43 0.16
N LEU A 145 18.85 52.68 -0.94
CA LEU A 145 19.94 51.95 -1.60
C LEU A 145 20.94 52.89 -2.27
N VAL A 146 20.48 53.97 -2.90
CA VAL A 146 21.37 54.96 -3.53
C VAL A 146 22.24 55.64 -2.49
N ASN A 147 21.63 56.09 -1.39
CA ASN A 147 22.33 56.73 -0.27
C ASN A 147 23.37 55.79 0.35
N ALA A 148 23.01 54.53 0.60
CA ALA A 148 23.94 53.56 1.16
C ALA A 148 25.11 53.25 0.22
N GLN A 149 24.88 53.20 -1.10
CA GLN A 149 25.95 53.02 -2.09
C GLN A 149 26.90 54.21 -2.11
N GLU A 150 26.38 55.44 -2.06
CA GLU A 150 27.21 56.65 -1.96
C GLU A 150 28.06 56.67 -0.70
N GLU A 151 27.48 56.31 0.44
CA GLU A 151 28.18 56.20 1.72
C GLU A 151 29.33 55.18 1.64
N PHE A 152 29.08 54.01 1.05
CA PHE A 152 30.11 52.99 0.84
C PHE A 152 31.24 53.47 -0.10
N LEU A 153 30.92 54.17 -1.19
CA LEU A 153 31.95 54.73 -2.07
C LEU A 153 32.77 55.83 -1.38
N ARG A 154 32.14 56.66 -0.54
CA ARG A 154 32.85 57.64 0.29
C ARG A 154 33.77 56.97 1.29
N ALA A 155 33.32 55.88 1.92
CA ALA A 155 34.14 55.08 2.83
C ALA A 155 35.35 54.45 2.12
N LEU A 156 35.17 53.94 0.89
CA LEU A 156 36.28 53.43 0.08
C LEU A 156 37.30 54.53 -0.24
N ASN A 157 36.84 55.74 -0.53
CA ASN A 157 37.72 56.87 -0.81
C ASN A 157 38.47 57.38 0.43
N SER A 158 37.91 57.22 1.63
CA SER A 158 38.58 57.62 2.88
C SER A 158 39.64 56.62 3.34
N GLY A 159 39.62 55.39 2.82
CA GLY A 159 40.58 54.32 3.18
C GLY A 159 40.39 53.73 4.58
N ASN A 160 39.38 54.19 5.34
CA ASN A 160 39.10 53.72 6.69
C ASN A 160 38.44 52.34 6.65
N GLN A 161 39.19 51.30 6.99
CA GLN A 161 38.73 49.91 6.95
C GLN A 161 37.49 49.65 7.81
N GLY A 162 37.39 50.31 8.97
CA GLY A 162 36.23 50.19 9.85
C GLY A 162 34.96 50.74 9.19
N LEU A 163 35.06 51.91 8.56
CA LEU A 163 33.93 52.53 7.87
C LEU A 163 33.53 51.74 6.62
N ILE A 164 34.51 51.23 5.85
CA ILE A 164 34.26 50.39 4.68
C ILE A 164 33.47 49.15 5.07
N GLN A 165 33.87 48.48 6.16
CA GLN A 165 33.18 47.28 6.62
C GLN A 165 31.78 47.59 7.14
N ALA A 166 31.59 48.67 7.91
CA ALA A 166 30.28 49.09 8.39
C ALA A 166 29.32 49.44 7.23
N SER A 167 29.78 50.20 6.25
CA SER A 167 28.99 50.53 5.06
C SER A 167 28.68 49.29 4.20
N ARG A 168 29.61 48.32 4.13
CA ARG A 168 29.38 47.03 3.44
C ARG A 168 28.31 46.19 4.14
N GLU A 169 28.34 46.13 5.46
CA GLU A 169 27.32 45.43 6.27
C GLU A 169 25.95 46.08 6.11
N ARG A 170 25.89 47.42 6.08
CA ARG A 170 24.67 48.16 5.77
C ARG A 170 24.09 47.78 4.40
N LEU A 171 24.91 47.72 3.35
CA LEU A 171 24.44 47.30 2.02
C LEU A 171 23.89 45.87 2.00
N ASN A 172 24.54 44.94 2.72
CA ASN A 172 24.05 43.57 2.87
C ASN A 172 22.72 43.52 3.64
N ALA A 173 22.56 44.33 4.70
CA ALA A 173 21.32 44.42 5.47
C ALA A 173 20.15 44.94 4.61
N LEU A 174 20.43 45.88 3.70
CA LEU A 174 19.48 46.37 2.71
C LEU A 174 19.21 45.38 1.55
N GLY A 175 19.86 44.22 1.57
CA GLY A 175 19.58 43.12 0.65
C GLY A 175 20.39 43.11 -0.65
N ILE A 176 21.41 43.95 -0.78
CA ILE A 176 22.32 43.89 -1.93
C ILE A 176 23.18 42.62 -1.83
N SER A 177 23.23 41.84 -2.91
CA SER A 177 24.06 40.63 -2.97
C SER A 177 25.54 40.96 -2.85
N ARG A 178 26.32 40.07 -2.24
CA ARG A 178 27.80 40.23 -2.12
C ARG A 178 28.46 40.45 -3.48
N GLY A 179 28.00 39.75 -4.51
CA GLY A 179 28.51 39.91 -5.88
C GLY A 179 28.23 41.31 -6.45
N ASP A 180 27.14 41.94 -6.04
CA ASP A 180 26.75 43.28 -6.48
C ASP A 180 27.56 44.35 -5.77
N ILE A 181 27.86 44.14 -4.48
CA ILE A 181 28.77 44.98 -3.70
C ILE A 181 30.18 44.95 -4.31
N THR A 182 30.70 43.76 -4.67
CA THR A 182 32.01 43.66 -5.35
C THR A 182 32.00 44.37 -6.71
N ARG A 183 30.89 44.29 -7.47
CA ARG A 183 30.77 45.05 -8.72
C ARG A 183 30.75 46.56 -8.48
N LEU A 184 30.12 47.03 -7.40
CA LEU A 184 30.13 48.44 -7.01
C LEU A 184 31.54 48.92 -6.62
N GLU A 185 32.27 48.11 -5.84
CA GLU A 185 33.66 48.37 -5.44
C GLU A 185 34.59 48.52 -6.66
N ASN A 186 34.44 47.63 -7.65
CA ASN A 186 35.24 47.66 -8.88
C ASN A 186 34.86 48.82 -9.81
N ARG A 187 33.56 49.10 -9.97
CA ARG A 187 33.08 50.14 -10.91
C ARG A 187 33.13 51.55 -10.34
N ARG A 188 33.17 51.70 -9.02
CA ARG A 188 33.12 52.97 -8.28
C ARG A 188 32.00 53.92 -8.74
N LYS A 189 30.88 53.36 -9.19
CA LYS A 189 29.73 54.12 -9.71
C LYS A 189 28.43 53.59 -9.11
N VAL A 190 27.66 54.50 -8.51
CA VAL A 190 26.36 54.22 -7.93
C VAL A 190 25.37 53.81 -9.01
N ARG A 191 24.52 52.83 -8.70
CA ARG A 191 23.38 52.46 -9.53
C ARG A 191 22.10 52.97 -8.88
N GLN A 192 21.33 53.74 -9.64
CA GLN A 192 20.02 54.21 -9.22
C GLN A 192 19.00 53.06 -9.19
N THR A 193 19.05 52.18 -10.19
CA THR A 193 18.20 50.99 -10.27
C THR A 193 18.99 49.71 -10.06
N VAL A 194 18.49 48.84 -9.19
CA VAL A 194 19.00 47.47 -8.99
C VAL A 194 18.20 46.46 -9.78
#